data_AF-A0A2E0Q850-F1
#
_entry.id   AF-A0A2E0Q850-F1
#
_cell.length_a   1.000
_cell.length_b   1.000
_cell.length_c   1.000
_cell.angle_alpha   90.00
_cell.angle_beta   90.00
_cell.angle_gamma   90.00
#
_symmetry.space_group_name_H-M   'P 1'
#
loop_
_entity.id
_entity.type
_entity.pdbx_description
1 polymer ?
#
loop_
_entity_poly.entity_id
_entity_poly.type
_entity_poly.pdbx_seq_one_letter_code
_entity_poly.pdbx_strand_id
1 'polypeptide(L)'
;MGWQKLDRDKTKQVIAKVMDQSNTVLFNPLTSEAECQSLPFYRSMLHYRITNYASLPSFRMEYLGDGDSFFLFDGLADTIYKVNERASLSLKMDSVVPYLRFFLQNVNVEEGEVFLVEDTAKLEFMESLDFAQKEHIEQNFKKPTATYEPTLSAFIINCTLYFMGVLMHTSVRVDMDGVVSILDQTMLMQAGLGLNIHG
;
A
#
# COMPACT_ATOMS: atom_id res chain seq x y z
N MET A 1 -10.37 -3.01 9.76
CA MET A 1 -11.38 -1.94 9.61
C MET A 1 -11.39 -1.53 8.15
N GLY A 2 -12.56 -1.32 7.57
CA GLY A 2 -12.71 -1.00 6.14
C GLY A 2 -12.98 0.48 5.90
N TRP A 3 -13.18 0.82 4.63
CA TRP A 3 -13.60 2.16 4.21
C TRP A 3 -14.95 2.55 4.82
N GLN A 4 -15.03 3.78 5.29
CA GLN A 4 -16.23 4.41 5.81
C GLN A 4 -16.60 5.61 4.94
N LYS A 5 -17.80 5.56 4.35
CA LYS A 5 -18.38 6.71 3.65
C LYS A 5 -18.63 7.87 4.60
N LEU A 6 -18.22 9.07 4.18
CA LEU A 6 -18.50 10.30 4.90
C LEU A 6 -19.91 10.79 4.61
N ASP A 7 -20.52 11.44 5.60
CA ASP A 7 -21.77 12.16 5.37
C ASP A 7 -21.55 13.36 4.43
N ARG A 8 -22.67 13.96 3.98
CA ARG A 8 -22.65 15.02 2.98
C ARG A 8 -21.92 16.27 3.45
N ASP A 9 -22.00 16.61 4.74
CA ASP A 9 -21.40 17.85 5.25
C ASP A 9 -19.90 17.67 5.47
N LYS A 10 -19.46 16.51 5.97
CA LYS A 10 -18.05 16.15 6.01
C LYS A 10 -17.43 16.05 4.61
N THR A 11 -18.16 15.49 3.64
CA THR A 11 -17.70 15.42 2.25
C THR A 11 -17.45 16.82 1.69
N LYS A 12 -18.37 17.78 1.91
CA LYS A 12 -18.19 19.17 1.50
C LYS A 12 -16.94 19.79 2.14
N GLN A 13 -16.73 19.56 3.44
CA GLN A 13 -15.58 20.11 4.18
C GLN A 13 -14.26 19.57 3.64
N VAL A 14 -14.16 18.24 3.46
CA VAL A 14 -12.96 17.58 2.91
C VAL A 14 -12.66 18.11 1.50
N ILE A 15 -13.67 18.14 0.62
CA ILE A 15 -13.50 18.65 -0.75
C ILE A 15 -13.05 20.12 -0.74
N ALA A 16 -13.64 20.96 0.11
CA ALA A 16 -13.24 22.37 0.20
C ALA A 16 -11.77 22.52 0.60
N LYS A 17 -11.30 21.75 1.59
CA LYS A 17 -9.90 21.77 2.05
C LYS A 17 -8.93 21.27 0.97
N VAL A 18 -9.26 20.17 0.30
CA VAL A 18 -8.42 19.62 -0.78
C VAL A 18 -8.32 20.58 -1.97
N MET A 19 -9.40 21.25 -2.34
CA MET A 19 -9.39 22.22 -3.45
C MET A 19 -8.59 23.48 -3.10
N ASP A 20 -8.68 23.97 -1.86
CA ASP A 20 -7.91 25.13 -1.37
C ASP A 20 -6.39 24.87 -1.43
N GLN A 21 -5.96 23.62 -1.19
CA GLN A 21 -4.55 23.23 -1.22
C GLN A 21 -4.01 22.96 -2.63
N SER A 22 -4.86 22.50 -3.55
CA SER A 22 -4.44 22.01 -4.88
C SER A 22 -4.57 23.04 -6.01
N ASN A 23 -5.18 24.21 -5.75
CA ASN A 23 -5.50 25.24 -6.75
C ASN A 23 -6.24 24.72 -8.00
N THR A 24 -6.85 23.53 -7.91
CA THR A 24 -7.50 22.86 -9.05
C THR A 24 -8.91 22.43 -8.67
N VAL A 25 -9.89 22.75 -9.51
CA VAL A 25 -11.30 22.37 -9.30
C VAL A 25 -11.54 20.98 -9.89
N LEU A 26 -11.12 19.95 -9.17
CA LEU A 26 -11.30 18.55 -9.59
C LEU A 26 -12.55 17.89 -9.01
N PHE A 27 -13.10 18.41 -7.90
CA PHE A 27 -14.19 17.77 -7.18
C PHE A 27 -15.36 18.72 -6.98
N ASN A 28 -16.56 18.14 -6.96
CA ASN A 28 -17.79 18.86 -6.65
C ASN A 28 -18.59 18.03 -5.63
N PRO A 29 -18.98 18.58 -4.46
CA PRO A 29 -19.73 17.83 -3.45
C PRO A 29 -21.09 17.29 -3.89
N LEU A 30 -21.61 17.72 -5.06
CA LEU A 30 -22.84 17.18 -5.65
C LEU A 30 -22.59 15.93 -6.51
N THR A 31 -21.40 15.78 -7.06
CA THR A 31 -21.05 14.69 -7.99
C THR A 31 -19.86 13.86 -7.52
N SER A 32 -19.37 14.12 -6.31
CA SER A 32 -18.22 13.45 -5.71
C SER A 32 -18.59 12.84 -4.37
N GLU A 33 -17.94 11.74 -4.04
CA GLU A 33 -18.07 11.02 -2.78
C GLU A 33 -16.72 10.96 -2.07
N ALA A 34 -16.74 11.11 -0.75
CA ALA A 34 -15.56 10.96 0.09
C ALA A 34 -15.75 9.79 1.06
N GLU A 35 -14.71 8.97 1.17
CA GLU A 35 -14.60 7.87 2.13
C GLU A 35 -13.30 8.05 2.93
N CYS A 36 -13.27 7.52 4.15
CA CYS A 36 -12.05 7.47 4.94
C CYS A 36 -11.86 6.12 5.61
N GLN A 37 -10.62 5.78 5.94
CA GLN A 37 -10.29 4.66 6.81
C GLN A 37 -9.18 5.03 7.78
N SER A 38 -9.24 4.47 8.98
CA SER A 38 -8.18 4.59 9.98
C SER A 38 -6.99 3.71 9.62
N LEU A 39 -5.79 4.22 9.86
CA LEU A 39 -4.55 3.47 9.70
C LEU A 39 -3.98 3.14 11.08
N PRO A 40 -3.64 1.87 11.39
CA PRO A 40 -3.27 1.45 12.75
C PRO A 40 -1.92 2.01 13.23
N PHE A 41 -1.13 2.60 12.33
CA PHE A 41 0.17 3.19 12.59
C PHE A 41 0.15 4.73 12.67
N TYR A 42 -0.98 5.37 12.36
CA TYR A 42 -1.17 6.82 12.55
C TYR A 42 -2.22 7.10 13.61
N ARG A 43 -1.94 8.07 14.49
CA ARG A 43 -2.90 8.49 15.53
C ARG A 43 -3.81 9.62 15.07
N SER A 44 -3.27 10.52 14.24
CA SER A 44 -3.92 11.77 13.84
C SER A 44 -4.28 11.83 12.36
N MET A 45 -3.87 10.84 11.57
CA MET A 45 -4.14 10.79 10.13
C MET A 45 -5.08 9.65 9.77
N LEU A 46 -5.96 9.92 8.81
CA LEU A 46 -6.78 8.95 8.11
C LEU A 46 -6.37 8.89 6.64
N HIS A 47 -6.64 7.75 6.01
CA HIS A 47 -6.56 7.62 4.57
C HIS A 47 -7.93 8.00 3.99
N TYR A 48 -7.97 9.07 3.20
CA TYR A 48 -9.14 9.56 2.49
C TYR A 48 -9.11 9.15 1.02
N ARG A 49 -10.30 8.91 0.48
CA ARG A 49 -10.54 8.64 -0.93
C ARG A 49 -11.65 9.54 -1.42
N ILE A 50 -11.43 10.24 -2.52
CA ILE A 50 -12.44 11.08 -3.16
C ILE A 50 -12.65 10.56 -4.58
N THR A 51 -13.88 10.18 -4.90
CA THR A 51 -14.27 9.69 -6.23
C THR A 51 -15.18 10.71 -6.89
N ASN A 52 -14.85 11.13 -8.12
CA ASN A 52 -15.69 12.01 -8.94
C ASN A 52 -16.45 11.19 -10.00
N TYR A 53 -17.77 11.30 -10.00
CA TYR A 53 -18.68 10.60 -10.91
C TYR A 53 -19.18 11.46 -12.08
N ALA A 54 -18.72 12.69 -12.22
CA ALA A 54 -19.12 13.60 -13.29
C ALA A 54 -18.44 13.29 -14.64
N SER A 55 -17.42 12.43 -14.66
CA SER A 55 -16.72 11.97 -15.87
C SER A 55 -16.92 10.47 -16.09
N LEU A 56 -16.76 10.03 -17.35
CA LEU A 56 -16.68 8.62 -17.72
C LEU A 56 -15.31 8.36 -18.40
N PRO A 57 -14.44 7.51 -17.83
CA PRO A 57 -14.62 6.82 -16.55
C PRO A 57 -14.61 7.79 -15.36
N SER A 58 -15.22 7.38 -14.24
CA SER A 58 -15.07 8.08 -12.96
C SER A 58 -13.61 8.03 -12.55
N PHE A 59 -13.07 9.11 -12.00
CA PHE A 59 -11.72 9.10 -11.47
C PHE A 59 -11.72 9.23 -9.94
N ARG A 60 -10.63 8.78 -9.34
CA ARG A 60 -10.45 8.72 -7.90
C ARG A 60 -9.08 9.27 -7.54
N MET A 61 -9.00 10.00 -6.43
CA MET A 61 -7.75 10.40 -5.83
C MET A 61 -7.76 10.04 -4.35
N GLU A 62 -6.58 9.69 -3.83
CA GLU A 62 -6.38 9.22 -2.47
C GLU A 62 -5.41 10.14 -1.72
N TYR A 63 -5.65 10.34 -0.43
CA TYR A 63 -4.95 11.32 0.40
C TYR A 63 -4.69 10.78 1.80
N LEU A 64 -3.61 11.22 2.44
CA LEU A 64 -3.51 11.23 3.91
C LEU A 64 -4.00 12.57 4.44
N GLY A 65 -4.78 12.57 5.51
CA GLY A 65 -5.18 13.83 6.13
C GLY A 65 -5.63 13.72 7.58
N ASP A 66 -5.59 14.85 8.27
CA ASP A 66 -6.03 15.04 9.67
C ASP A 66 -7.41 15.74 9.75
N GLY A 67 -8.03 16.00 8.60
CA GLY A 67 -9.28 16.76 8.47
C GLY A 67 -9.05 18.24 8.12
N ASP A 68 -7.85 18.77 8.35
CA ASP A 68 -7.47 20.15 8.04
C ASP A 68 -6.42 20.24 6.93
N SER A 69 -5.48 19.31 6.90
CA SER A 69 -4.43 19.20 5.87
C SER A 69 -4.52 17.86 5.16
N PHE A 70 -4.37 17.90 3.82
CA PHE A 70 -4.39 16.72 2.97
C PHE A 70 -3.12 16.63 2.14
N PHE A 71 -2.59 15.41 2.03
CA PHE A 71 -1.40 15.07 1.25
C PHE A 71 -1.82 14.07 0.20
N LEU A 72 -1.75 14.46 -1.08
CA LEU A 72 -2.12 13.61 -2.21
C LEU A 72 -1.13 12.45 -2.35
N PHE A 73 -1.62 11.22 -2.54
CA PHE A 73 -0.75 10.14 -3.01
C PHE A 73 -0.36 10.36 -4.47
N ASP A 74 0.89 10.74 -4.66
CA ASP A 74 1.54 10.98 -5.94
C ASP A 74 2.42 9.79 -6.39
N GLY A 75 2.44 8.71 -5.62
CA GLY A 75 3.29 7.55 -5.85
C GLY A 75 4.71 7.72 -5.32
N LEU A 76 5.04 8.85 -4.66
CA LEU A 76 6.38 9.10 -4.13
C LEU A 76 6.48 8.72 -2.66
N ALA A 77 7.55 8.02 -2.29
CA ALA A 77 7.87 7.69 -0.90
C ALA A 77 7.99 8.96 -0.04
N ASP A 78 8.56 10.03 -0.59
CA ASP A 78 8.73 11.33 0.08
C ASP A 78 7.43 11.89 0.65
N THR A 79 6.30 11.66 0.00
CA THR A 79 5.00 12.10 0.50
C THR A 79 4.64 11.38 1.79
N ILE A 80 4.84 10.06 1.84
CA ILE A 80 4.60 9.27 3.05
C ILE A 80 5.58 9.67 4.15
N TYR A 81 6.86 9.87 3.83
CA TYR A 81 7.88 10.28 4.81
C TYR A 81 7.57 11.65 5.42
N LYS A 82 7.16 12.64 4.62
CA LYS A 82 6.69 13.94 5.13
C LYS A 82 5.50 13.80 6.07
N VAL A 83 4.58 12.88 5.77
CA VAL A 83 3.45 12.62 6.66
C VAL A 83 3.90 11.91 7.93
N ASN A 84 4.84 10.97 7.88
CA ASN A 84 5.39 10.31 9.07
C ASN A 84 5.94 11.32 10.09
N GLU A 85 6.74 12.28 9.61
CA GLU A 85 7.31 13.36 10.42
C GLU A 85 6.23 14.21 11.13
N ARG A 86 5.10 14.45 10.45
CA ARG A 86 4.00 15.28 10.96
C ARG A 86 2.98 14.53 11.81
N ALA A 87 2.69 13.28 11.45
CA ALA A 87 1.52 12.52 11.93
C ALA A 87 1.78 11.69 13.20
N SER A 88 2.96 11.82 13.82
CA SER A 88 3.38 10.98 14.95
C SER A 88 3.22 9.50 14.62
N LEU A 89 3.93 9.04 13.58
CA LEU A 89 3.99 7.63 13.21
C LEU A 89 4.32 6.78 14.45
N SER A 90 3.56 5.71 14.67
CA SER A 90 3.71 4.83 15.82
C SER A 90 3.73 3.37 15.37
N LEU A 91 4.91 2.91 14.95
CA LEU A 91 5.13 1.53 14.56
C LEU A 91 5.29 0.61 15.78
N LYS A 92 4.64 -0.55 15.70
CA LYS A 92 4.64 -1.64 16.68
C LYS A 92 4.58 -2.96 15.93
N MET A 93 4.80 -4.07 16.65
CA MET A 93 4.76 -5.42 16.08
C MET A 93 3.45 -5.73 15.32
N ASP A 94 2.31 -5.18 15.78
CA ASP A 94 1.00 -5.37 15.18
C ASP A 94 0.67 -4.38 14.05
N SER A 95 1.36 -3.23 13.98
CA SER A 95 1.09 -2.17 13.00
C SER A 95 2.13 -2.09 11.86
N VAL A 96 3.31 -2.70 12.02
CA VAL A 96 4.41 -2.58 11.04
C VAL A 96 4.12 -3.31 9.72
N VAL A 97 3.51 -4.51 9.75
CA VAL A 97 3.12 -5.21 8.52
C VAL A 97 1.99 -4.46 7.78
N PRO A 98 0.92 -3.98 8.46
CA PRO A 98 -0.02 -3.05 7.85
C PRO A 98 0.63 -1.81 7.23
N TYR A 99 1.63 -1.22 7.90
CA TYR A 99 2.38 -0.08 7.38
C TYR A 99 3.15 -0.44 6.10
N LEU A 100 3.90 -1.55 6.10
CA LEU A 100 4.64 -1.99 4.91
C LEU A 100 3.70 -2.23 3.72
N ARG A 101 2.57 -2.89 3.94
CA ARG A 101 1.56 -3.10 2.89
C ARG A 101 1.05 -1.76 2.35
N PHE A 102 0.70 -0.85 3.24
CA PHE A 102 0.25 0.49 2.87
C PHE A 102 1.31 1.23 2.05
N PHE A 103 2.57 1.18 2.47
CA PHE A 103 3.69 1.81 1.76
C PHE A 103 3.83 1.25 0.34
N LEU A 104 3.93 -0.06 0.19
CA LEU A 104 4.10 -0.72 -1.11
C LEU A 104 2.91 -0.51 -2.06
N GLN A 105 1.69 -0.33 -1.54
CA GLN A 105 0.50 -0.05 -2.35
C GLN A 105 0.40 1.40 -2.84
N ASN A 106 1.13 2.33 -2.22
CA ASN A 106 1.01 3.77 -2.50
C ASN A 106 2.31 4.40 -3.02
N VAL A 107 3.38 3.62 -3.14
CA VAL A 107 4.67 4.06 -3.68
C VAL A 107 4.97 3.30 -4.96
N ASN A 108 5.19 4.04 -6.04
CA ASN A 108 5.61 3.49 -7.32
C ASN A 108 7.12 3.29 -7.30
N VAL A 109 7.59 2.13 -7.76
CA VAL A 109 9.00 1.94 -8.12
C VAL A 109 9.14 2.04 -9.64
N GLU A 110 10.28 2.54 -10.14
CA GLU A 110 10.46 2.82 -11.57
C GLU A 110 10.16 1.63 -12.48
N GLU A 111 10.42 0.43 -11.97
CA GLU A 111 10.35 -0.84 -12.68
C GLU A 111 8.96 -1.50 -12.62
N GLY A 112 8.04 -1.01 -11.78
CA GLY A 112 6.67 -1.52 -11.69
C GLY A 112 6.04 -1.43 -10.31
N GLU A 113 5.00 -2.23 -10.08
CA GLU A 113 4.32 -2.31 -8.78
C GLU A 113 4.88 -3.47 -7.95
N VAL A 114 5.05 -3.24 -6.65
CA VAL A 114 5.51 -4.25 -5.69
C VAL A 114 4.36 -4.58 -4.75
N PHE A 115 4.01 -5.85 -4.65
CA PHE A 115 2.93 -6.30 -3.78
C PHE A 115 3.45 -7.18 -2.67
N LEU A 116 3.01 -6.91 -1.44
CA LEU A 116 3.20 -7.81 -0.32
C LEU A 116 2.25 -9.01 -0.45
N VAL A 117 2.79 -10.21 -0.55
CA VAL A 117 1.99 -11.43 -0.61
C VAL A 117 1.74 -11.93 0.80
N GLU A 118 0.48 -12.00 1.19
CA GLU A 118 0.06 -12.49 2.51
C GLU A 118 -0.75 -13.77 2.48
N ASP A 119 -1.28 -14.06 1.32
CA ASP A 119 -2.12 -15.21 1.04
C ASP A 119 -1.91 -15.57 -0.42
N THR A 120 -1.36 -16.76 -0.65
CA THR A 120 -1.10 -17.25 -2.00
C THR A 120 -2.40 -17.43 -2.77
N ALA A 121 -3.51 -17.76 -2.11
CA ALA A 121 -4.81 -17.94 -2.76
C ALA A 121 -5.37 -16.65 -3.41
N LYS A 122 -4.82 -15.47 -3.06
CA LYS A 122 -5.24 -14.18 -3.64
C LYS A 122 -4.42 -13.78 -4.87
N LEU A 123 -3.41 -14.57 -5.24
CA LEU A 123 -2.62 -14.31 -6.44
C LEU A 123 -3.43 -14.75 -7.67
N GLU A 124 -3.76 -13.81 -8.55
CA GLU A 124 -4.65 -14.04 -9.70
C GLU A 124 -4.17 -15.16 -10.63
N PHE A 125 -2.85 -15.33 -10.77
CA PHE A 125 -2.27 -16.36 -11.65
C PHE A 125 -2.30 -17.77 -11.03
N MET A 126 -2.61 -17.93 -9.74
CA MET A 126 -2.56 -19.26 -9.10
C MET A 126 -3.47 -20.26 -9.79
N GLU A 127 -4.64 -19.87 -10.27
CA GLU A 127 -5.56 -20.78 -10.94
C GLU A 127 -4.94 -21.42 -12.20
N SER A 128 -4.08 -20.67 -12.89
CA SER A 128 -3.42 -21.08 -14.14
C SER A 128 -2.24 -22.04 -13.96
N LEU A 129 -1.75 -22.21 -12.73
CA LEU A 129 -0.58 -23.05 -12.43
C LEU A 129 -0.96 -24.54 -12.34
N ASP A 130 0.00 -25.40 -12.69
CA ASP A 130 -0.13 -26.84 -12.45
C ASP A 130 -0.02 -27.19 -10.96
N PHE A 131 -0.30 -28.46 -10.62
CA PHE A 131 -0.28 -28.91 -9.22
C PHE A 131 1.10 -28.77 -8.57
N ALA A 132 2.18 -29.12 -9.29
CA ALA A 132 3.54 -29.08 -8.75
C ALA A 132 3.99 -27.64 -8.49
N GLN A 133 3.63 -26.71 -9.38
CA GLN A 133 3.89 -25.29 -9.22
C GLN A 133 3.11 -24.69 -8.03
N LYS A 134 1.83 -25.03 -7.88
CA LYS A 134 1.01 -24.61 -6.72
C LYS A 134 1.63 -25.11 -5.41
N GLU A 135 1.93 -26.41 -5.35
CA GLU A 135 2.56 -27.02 -4.19
C GLU A 135 3.91 -26.37 -3.86
N HIS A 136 4.74 -26.08 -4.88
CA HIS A 136 6.01 -25.39 -4.69
C HIS A 136 5.85 -24.00 -4.06
N ILE A 137 4.88 -23.19 -4.55
CA ILE A 137 4.60 -21.87 -3.98
C ILE A 137 4.10 -22.02 -2.54
N GLU A 138 3.15 -22.91 -2.27
CA GLU A 138 2.58 -23.09 -0.93
C GLU A 138 3.62 -23.55 0.11
N GLN A 139 4.53 -24.45 -0.28
CA GLN A 139 5.57 -24.96 0.60
C GLN A 139 6.66 -23.93 0.92
N ASN A 140 6.95 -23.03 -0.02
CA ASN A 140 8.04 -22.06 0.14
C ASN A 140 7.55 -20.67 0.53
N PHE A 141 6.27 -20.35 0.35
CA PHE A 141 5.67 -19.07 0.71
C PHE A 141 6.00 -18.66 2.15
N LYS A 142 6.43 -17.41 2.30
CA LYS A 142 6.71 -16.82 3.61
C LYS A 142 5.70 -15.74 3.89
N LYS A 143 4.76 -16.06 4.79
CA LYS A 143 3.85 -15.06 5.34
C LYS A 143 4.67 -13.95 6.01
N PRO A 144 4.31 -12.67 5.83
CA PRO A 144 5.03 -11.56 6.44
C PRO A 144 5.12 -11.74 7.96
N THR A 145 6.34 -11.85 8.45
CA THR A 145 6.65 -12.02 9.86
C THR A 145 7.66 -10.96 10.28
N ALA A 146 7.26 -10.10 11.20
CA ALA A 146 8.08 -9.02 11.72
C ALA A 146 8.84 -9.47 12.98
N THR A 147 10.07 -8.98 13.13
CA THR A 147 10.84 -8.97 14.37
C THR A 147 11.36 -7.55 14.62
N TYR A 148 11.59 -7.19 15.88
CA TYR A 148 12.22 -5.92 16.23
C TYR A 148 13.71 -6.12 16.48
N GLU A 149 14.55 -5.30 15.86
CA GLU A 149 16.00 -5.29 16.04
C GLU A 149 16.41 -4.01 16.79
N PRO A 150 16.64 -4.09 18.12
CA PRO A 150 16.94 -2.91 18.93
C PRO A 150 18.21 -2.17 18.51
N THR A 151 19.22 -2.89 18.00
CA THR A 151 20.50 -2.27 17.61
C THR A 151 20.36 -1.34 16.41
N LEU A 152 19.41 -1.63 15.53
CA LEU A 152 19.09 -0.82 14.35
C LEU A 152 17.93 0.15 14.60
N SER A 153 17.25 0.02 15.74
CA SER A 153 15.96 0.69 16.00
C SER A 153 14.99 0.52 14.83
N ALA A 154 14.82 -0.72 14.38
CA ALA A 154 14.02 -1.04 13.20
C ALA A 154 13.32 -2.39 13.33
N PHE A 155 12.26 -2.57 12.54
CA PHE A 155 11.63 -3.86 12.31
C PHE A 155 12.23 -4.54 11.09
N ILE A 156 12.45 -5.84 11.17
CA ILE A 156 12.83 -6.70 10.04
C ILE A 156 11.64 -7.58 9.71
N ILE A 157 11.14 -7.48 8.49
CA ILE A 157 9.97 -8.21 8.01
C ILE A 157 10.43 -9.23 6.98
N ASN A 158 10.39 -10.50 7.33
CA ASN A 158 10.62 -11.59 6.38
C ASN A 158 9.32 -11.87 5.64
N CYS A 159 9.31 -11.78 4.31
CA CYS A 159 8.09 -11.93 3.52
C CYS A 159 8.35 -12.44 2.09
N THR A 160 7.26 -12.78 1.42
CA THR A 160 7.22 -12.92 -0.04
C THR A 160 6.65 -11.65 -0.67
N LEU A 161 7.36 -11.10 -1.66
CA LEU A 161 6.89 -10.01 -2.52
C LEU A 161 6.57 -10.55 -3.91
N TYR A 162 5.61 -9.92 -4.60
CA TYR A 162 5.36 -10.09 -6.01
C TYR A 162 5.75 -8.81 -6.75
N PHE A 163 6.64 -8.92 -7.73
CA PHE A 163 7.20 -7.78 -8.45
C PHE A 163 7.57 -8.21 -9.88
N MET A 164 7.10 -7.46 -10.88
CA MET A 164 7.36 -7.73 -12.30
C MET A 164 7.09 -9.19 -12.73
N GLY A 165 6.04 -9.82 -12.20
CA GLY A 165 5.77 -11.22 -12.51
C GLY A 165 6.69 -12.19 -11.80
N VAL A 166 7.39 -11.80 -10.73
CA VAL A 166 8.29 -12.67 -9.97
C VAL A 166 7.86 -12.68 -8.51
N LEU A 167 7.70 -13.87 -7.94
CA LEU A 167 7.62 -14.08 -6.50
C LEU A 167 9.04 -14.14 -5.94
N MET A 168 9.32 -13.33 -4.93
CA MET A 168 10.64 -13.23 -4.30
C MET A 168 10.52 -13.32 -2.79
N HIS A 169 11.41 -14.06 -2.16
CA HIS A 169 11.66 -13.95 -0.74
C HIS A 169 12.59 -12.77 -0.46
N THR A 170 12.25 -11.99 0.56
CA THR A 170 13.11 -10.91 1.00
C THR A 170 12.94 -10.64 2.49
N SER A 171 13.91 -9.91 3.03
CA SER A 171 13.78 -9.20 4.29
C SER A 171 13.60 -7.71 4.00
N VAL A 172 12.58 -7.10 4.59
CA VAL A 172 12.35 -5.66 4.49
C VAL A 172 12.62 -5.03 5.84
N ARG A 173 13.50 -4.02 5.88
CA ARG A 173 13.71 -3.19 7.06
C ARG A 173 12.76 -2.00 7.03
N VAL A 174 12.08 -1.77 8.14
CA VAL A 174 11.28 -0.56 8.39
C VAL A 174 11.79 0.08 9.67
N ASP A 175 12.40 1.25 9.59
CA ASP A 175 12.84 1.96 10.79
C ASP A 175 11.68 2.65 11.52
N MET A 176 11.95 3.25 12.69
CA MET A 176 10.91 3.91 13.48
C MET A 176 10.33 5.17 12.83
N ASP A 177 11.04 5.77 11.87
CA ASP A 177 10.59 6.92 11.09
C ASP A 177 9.79 6.48 9.84
N GLY A 178 9.70 5.17 9.62
CA GLY A 178 8.93 4.54 8.56
C GLY A 178 9.67 4.43 7.23
N VAL A 179 10.99 4.64 7.20
CA VAL A 179 11.80 4.43 6.00
C VAL A 179 11.83 2.93 5.68
N VAL A 180 11.48 2.59 4.44
CA VAL A 180 11.42 1.21 3.98
C VAL A 180 12.67 0.90 3.14
N SER A 181 13.36 -0.19 3.49
CA SER A 181 14.50 -0.70 2.72
C SER A 181 14.30 -2.19 2.43
N ILE A 182 14.21 -2.56 1.16
CA ILE A 182 14.23 -3.97 0.74
C ILE A 182 15.67 -4.46 0.80
N LEU A 183 15.91 -5.53 1.57
CA LEU A 183 17.23 -6.16 1.73
C LEU A 183 17.32 -7.39 0.80
N ASP A 184 18.21 -8.32 1.11
CA ASP A 184 18.47 -9.58 0.38
C ASP A 184 17.24 -10.12 -0.35
N GLN A 185 17.40 -10.46 -1.62
CA GLN A 185 16.33 -10.95 -2.49
C GLN A 185 16.70 -12.35 -3.01
N THR A 186 15.76 -13.28 -2.91
CA THR A 186 15.90 -14.61 -3.51
C THR A 186 14.65 -14.91 -4.30
N MET A 187 14.81 -15.15 -5.61
CA MET A 187 13.71 -15.52 -6.48
C MET A 187 13.12 -16.86 -6.02
N LEU A 188 11.81 -16.88 -5.85
CA LEU A 188 11.05 -18.10 -5.60
C LEU A 188 10.55 -18.69 -6.94
N MET A 189 9.87 -17.87 -7.74
CA MET A 189 9.27 -18.31 -9.01
C MET A 189 8.98 -17.12 -9.92
N GLN A 190 9.03 -17.33 -11.23
CA GLN A 190 8.50 -16.40 -12.22
C GLN A 190 7.05 -16.78 -12.59
N ALA A 191 6.11 -15.89 -12.33
CA ALA A 191 4.74 -15.94 -12.84
C ALA A 191 4.77 -15.70 -14.36
N GLY A 192 4.65 -16.77 -15.15
CA GLY A 192 4.48 -16.64 -16.60
C GLY A 192 5.27 -17.60 -17.51
N LEU A 193 6.00 -18.61 -17.00
CA LEU A 193 6.55 -19.65 -17.87
C LEU A 193 5.60 -20.84 -18.03
N GLY A 194 4.53 -20.58 -18.78
CA GLY A 194 3.68 -21.56 -19.45
C GLY A 194 3.81 -21.50 -20.98
N LEU A 195 4.92 -20.96 -21.50
CA LEU A 195 5.29 -21.14 -22.91
C LEU A 195 6.25 -22.32 -23.01
N ASN A 196 5.70 -23.44 -23.49
CA ASN A 196 6.43 -24.61 -23.91
C ASN A 196 7.67 -24.22 -24.73
N ILE A 197 8.85 -24.35 -24.13
CA ILE A 197 10.06 -24.64 -24.88
C ILE A 197 10.02 -26.14 -25.22
N HIS A 198 9.32 -26.47 -26.29
CA HIS A 198 9.58 -27.71 -27.02
C HIS A 198 10.62 -27.40 -28.09
N GLY A 199 11.87 -27.79 -27.80
CA GLY A 199 12.84 -28.15 -28.83
C GLY A 199 12.49 -29.50 -29.45
#